data_AF-A0A935AQW7-F1
#
_entry.id   AF-A0A935AQW7-F1
#
_cell.length_a   1.000
_cell.length_b   1.000
_cell.length_c   1.000
_cell.angle_alpha   90.00
_cell.angle_beta   90.00
_cell.angle_gamma   90.00
#
_symmetry.space_group_name_H-M   'P 1'
#
loop_
_entity.id
_entity.type
_entity.pdbx_description
1 polymer ?
#
loop_
_entity_poly.entity_id
_entity_poly.type
_entity_poly.pdbx_seq_one_letter_code
_entity_poly.pdbx_strand_id
1 'polypeptide(L)'
;MKNVLFAMMSILILGCQPKDLPTELIQSEGFASMKVSHLTTKAELESMSQKLATQEIKIDYSGSVFFDDGKIQKLKLYVVTPEGNTGATAADVVTLQFKYFGFIYQKDGNPTFKIGEL
;
A
#
# COMPACT_ATOMS: atom_id res chain seq x y z
N MET A 1 -42.48 -3.57 -30.92
CA MET A 1 -41.14 -3.07 -30.52
C MET A 1 -41.22 -2.54 -29.09
N LYS A 2 -41.08 -3.39 -28.06
CA LYS A 2 -41.21 -2.95 -26.65
C LYS A 2 -40.28 -3.68 -25.66
N ASN A 3 -39.55 -4.71 -26.11
CA ASN A 3 -38.78 -5.59 -25.21
C ASN A 3 -37.26 -5.51 -25.39
N VAL A 4 -36.74 -4.61 -26.23
CA VAL A 4 -35.28 -4.51 -26.48
C VAL A 4 -34.59 -3.55 -25.51
N LEU A 5 -35.34 -2.69 -24.81
CA LEU A 5 -34.76 -1.68 -23.91
C LEU A 5 -34.27 -2.24 -22.56
N PHE A 6 -34.67 -3.46 -22.19
CA PHE A 6 -34.34 -4.03 -20.88
C PHE A 6 -32.99 -4.78 -20.85
N ALA A 7 -32.43 -5.13 -22.01
CA ALA A 7 -31.19 -5.89 -22.10
C ALA A 7 -29.92 -5.03 -21.99
N MET A 8 -30.04 -3.70 -22.09
CA MET A 8 -28.88 -2.79 -22.11
C MET A 8 -28.48 -2.27 -20.71
N MET A 9 -29.34 -2.46 -19.69
CA MET A 9 -29.08 -1.99 -18.32
C MET A 9 -28.21 -2.96 -17.50
N SER A 10 -28.11 -4.22 -17.91
CA SER A 10 -27.45 -5.29 -17.14
C SER A 10 -25.92 -5.31 -17.26
N ILE A 11 -25.34 -4.52 -18.18
CA ILE A 11 -23.90 -4.55 -18.49
C ILE A 11 -23.10 -3.54 -17.64
N LEU A 12 -23.76 -2.63 -16.91
CA LEU A 12 -23.09 -1.59 -16.12
C LEU A 12 -22.67 -2.01 -14.71
N ILE A 13 -22.96 -3.24 -14.27
CA ILE A 13 -22.72 -3.70 -12.88
C ILE A 13 -21.43 -4.52 -12.71
N LEU A 14 -20.65 -4.73 -13.78
CA LEU A 14 -19.34 -5.41 -13.68
C LEU A 14 -18.21 -4.48 -13.19
N GLY A 15 -18.47 -3.19 -13.01
CA GLY A 15 -17.46 -2.20 -12.65
C GLY A 15 -17.42 -1.90 -11.15
N CYS A 16 -16.81 -2.78 -10.34
CA CYS A 16 -16.08 -2.48 -9.10
C CYS A 16 -15.79 -3.77 -8.32
N GLN A 17 -15.15 -4.76 -8.95
CA GLN A 17 -14.50 -5.80 -8.15
C GLN A 17 -13.22 -5.22 -7.53
N PRO A 18 -12.95 -5.43 -6.24
CA PRO A 18 -11.68 -5.09 -5.63
C PRO A 18 -10.54 -5.69 -6.47
N LYS A 19 -9.48 -4.91 -6.70
CA LYS A 19 -8.33 -5.43 -7.42
C LYS A 19 -7.62 -6.43 -6.52
N ASP A 20 -7.15 -7.54 -7.09
CA ASP A 20 -6.19 -8.39 -6.39
C ASP A 20 -4.87 -7.63 -6.30
N LEU A 21 -4.55 -7.16 -5.09
CA LEU A 21 -3.42 -6.28 -4.80
C LEU A 21 -2.58 -6.94 -3.70
N PRO A 22 -1.64 -7.83 -4.02
CA PRO A 22 -0.78 -8.44 -3.00
C PRO A 22 0.11 -7.40 -2.31
N THR A 23 0.42 -7.64 -1.03
CA THR A 23 1.47 -6.89 -0.33
C THR A 23 2.82 -7.16 -0.99
N GLU A 24 3.59 -6.12 -1.33
CA GLU A 24 4.89 -6.27 -2.00
C GLU A 24 5.99 -5.54 -1.22
N LEU A 25 7.14 -6.21 -1.05
CA LEU A 25 8.39 -5.58 -0.65
C LEU A 25 9.49 -6.02 -1.61
N ILE A 26 10.08 -5.07 -2.31
CA ILE A 26 11.29 -5.25 -3.12
C ILE A 26 12.42 -4.53 -2.41
N GLN A 27 13.53 -5.23 -2.16
CA GLN A 27 14.68 -4.68 -1.45
C GLN A 27 15.97 -5.19 -2.07
N SER A 28 16.88 -4.27 -2.37
CA SER A 28 18.25 -4.53 -2.83
C SER A 28 19.17 -3.42 -2.35
N GLU A 29 20.48 -3.56 -2.52
CA GLU A 29 21.43 -2.51 -2.10
C GLU A 29 21.05 -1.15 -2.72
N GLY A 30 20.88 -0.12 -1.88
CA GLY A 30 20.50 1.23 -2.31
C GLY A 30 19.05 1.38 -2.82
N PHE A 31 18.19 0.36 -2.71
CA PHE A 31 16.82 0.43 -3.18
C PHE A 31 15.84 -0.31 -2.26
N ALA A 32 14.71 0.34 -1.97
CA ALA A 32 13.57 -0.31 -1.33
C ALA A 32 12.25 0.21 -1.89
N SER A 33 11.31 -0.69 -2.16
CA SER A 33 9.94 -0.37 -2.54
C SER A 33 8.98 -1.22 -1.72
N MET A 34 8.15 -0.56 -0.92
CA MET A 34 7.12 -1.21 -0.12
C MET A 34 5.75 -0.77 -0.61
N LYS A 35 4.87 -1.74 -0.89
CA LYS A 35 3.48 -1.51 -1.27
C LYS A 35 2.55 -2.23 -0.31
N VAL A 36 1.64 -1.45 0.27
CA VAL A 36 0.59 -1.87 1.20
C VAL A 36 -0.75 -1.76 0.48
N SER A 37 -1.60 -2.76 0.68
CA SER A 37 -2.96 -2.84 0.14
C SER A 37 -3.95 -3.29 1.21
N HIS A 38 -5.23 -3.48 0.85
CA HIS A 38 -6.24 -4.01 1.76
C HIS A 38 -5.98 -5.46 2.22
N LEU A 39 -5.11 -6.19 1.53
CA LEU A 39 -4.72 -7.56 1.91
C LEU A 39 -3.59 -7.59 2.93
N THR A 40 -2.88 -6.48 3.13
CA THR A 40 -1.74 -6.42 4.04
C THR A 40 -2.16 -6.66 5.48
N THR A 41 -1.41 -7.52 6.16
CA THR A 41 -1.61 -7.88 7.56
C THR A 41 -0.62 -7.18 8.49
N LYS A 42 -0.95 -7.13 9.77
CA LYS A 42 -0.04 -6.65 10.82
C LYS A 42 1.28 -7.43 10.84
N ALA A 43 1.22 -8.74 10.68
CA ALA A 43 2.39 -9.61 10.68
C ALA A 43 3.30 -9.34 9.47
N GLU A 44 2.73 -9.07 8.29
CA GLU A 44 3.51 -8.65 7.13
C GLU A 44 4.18 -7.29 7.34
N LEU A 45 3.48 -6.30 7.89
CA LEU A 45 4.08 -4.99 8.23
C LEU A 45 5.24 -5.14 9.23
N GLU A 46 5.09 -5.99 10.24
CA GLU A 46 6.16 -6.29 11.19
C GLU A 46 7.36 -6.96 10.49
N SER A 47 7.11 -7.95 9.64
CA SER A 47 8.17 -8.60 8.86
C SER A 47 8.87 -7.62 7.91
N MET A 48 8.13 -6.75 7.23
CA MET A 48 8.67 -5.74 6.33
C MET A 48 9.50 -4.70 7.12
N SER A 49 9.04 -4.28 8.30
CA SER A 49 9.78 -3.38 9.17
C SER A 49 11.15 -3.95 9.57
N GLN A 50 11.20 -5.23 9.92
CA GLN A 50 12.45 -5.91 10.29
C GLN A 50 13.41 -6.00 9.09
N LYS A 51 12.90 -6.31 7.89
CA LYS A 51 13.69 -6.36 6.66
C LYS A 51 14.24 -4.99 6.27
N LEU A 52 13.41 -3.94 6.32
CA LEU A 52 13.81 -2.57 6.02
C LEU A 52 14.85 -2.02 6.98
N ALA A 53 14.79 -2.41 8.27
CA ALA A 53 15.78 -2.02 9.26
C ALA A 53 17.20 -2.49 8.93
N THR A 54 17.38 -3.56 8.14
CA THR A 54 18.70 -4.02 7.68
C THR A 54 19.40 -3.02 6.75
N GLN A 55 18.65 -2.07 6.19
CA GLN A 55 19.13 -0.96 5.38
C GLN A 55 18.95 0.38 6.10
N GLU A 56 18.79 0.38 7.42
CA GLU A 56 18.55 1.58 8.24
C GLU A 56 17.28 2.37 7.87
N ILE A 57 16.38 1.79 7.08
CA ILE A 57 15.06 2.34 6.81
C ILE A 57 14.13 1.99 7.97
N LYS A 58 13.59 3.00 8.63
CA LYS A 58 12.66 2.83 9.75
C LYS A 58 11.26 3.15 9.28
N ILE A 59 10.33 2.24 9.53
CA ILE A 59 8.90 2.49 9.33
C ILE A 59 8.18 2.50 10.67
N ASP A 60 7.21 3.40 10.82
CA ASP A 60 6.29 3.42 11.94
C ASP A 60 4.86 3.28 11.41
N TYR A 61 4.20 2.20 11.82
CA TYR A 61 2.81 1.91 11.51
C TYR A 61 1.93 1.81 12.76
N SER A 62 2.41 2.28 13.92
CA SER A 62 1.71 2.21 15.20
C SER A 62 0.35 2.94 15.19
N GLY A 63 0.20 3.95 14.33
CA GLY A 63 -1.06 4.66 14.12
C GLY A 63 -2.08 3.94 13.23
N SER A 64 -1.74 2.77 12.69
CA SER A 64 -2.62 1.95 11.85
C SER A 64 -3.65 1.18 12.69
N VAL A 65 -4.80 0.88 12.07
CA VAL A 65 -5.87 0.06 12.66
C VAL A 65 -6.02 -1.21 11.82
N PHE A 66 -6.24 -2.34 12.50
CA PHE A 66 -6.36 -3.66 11.90
C PHE A 66 -7.71 -4.28 12.28
N PHE A 67 -8.24 -5.11 11.39
CA PHE A 67 -9.37 -5.98 11.69
C PHE A 67 -8.95 -7.13 12.61
N ASP A 68 -9.95 -7.84 13.16
CA ASP A 68 -9.74 -9.00 14.02
C ASP A 68 -9.00 -10.16 13.32
N ASP A 69 -9.12 -10.25 11.99
CA ASP A 69 -8.37 -11.21 11.16
C ASP A 69 -6.91 -10.79 10.88
N GLY A 70 -6.49 -9.66 11.42
CA GLY A 70 -5.14 -9.10 11.30
C GLY A 70 -4.89 -8.28 10.03
N LYS A 71 -5.84 -8.19 9.10
CA LYS A 71 -5.72 -7.34 7.90
C LYS A 71 -5.83 -5.86 8.24
N ILE A 72 -5.22 -5.03 7.42
CA ILE A 72 -5.24 -3.57 7.58
C ILE A 72 -6.65 -3.02 7.32
N GLN A 73 -7.15 -2.25 8.28
CA GLN A 73 -8.40 -1.48 8.16
C GLN A 73 -8.11 -0.02 7.82
N LYS A 74 -7.06 0.55 8.42
CA LYS A 74 -6.63 1.91 8.19
C LYS A 74 -5.12 1.98 8.29
N LEU A 75 -4.48 2.41 7.21
CA LEU A 75 -3.05 2.64 7.17
C LEU A 75 -2.73 4.03 7.72
N LYS A 76 -1.77 4.09 8.64
CA LYS A 76 -0.91 5.24 8.88
C LYS A 76 0.52 4.75 8.86
N LEU A 77 1.32 5.33 7.98
CA LEU A 77 2.69 4.94 7.75
C LEU A 77 3.58 6.18 7.78
N TYR A 78 4.61 6.14 8.60
CA TYR A 78 5.71 7.09 8.60
C TYR A 78 7.01 6.36 8.26
N VAL A 79 7.88 6.99 7.47
CA VAL A 79 9.13 6.38 6.99
C VAL A 79 10.28 7.36 7.21
N VAL A 80 11.42 6.83 7.63
CA VAL A 80 12.71 7.54 7.71
C VAL A 80 13.75 6.74 6.95
N THR A 81 14.40 7.34 5.94
CA THR A 81 15.49 6.72 5.18
C THR A 81 16.85 6.98 5.85
N PRO A 82 17.92 6.26 5.46
CA PRO A 82 19.25 6.39 6.05
C PRO A 82 19.84 7.80 5.93
N GLU A 83 19.51 8.51 4.84
CA GLU A 83 19.93 9.89 4.58
C GLU A 83 19.07 10.93 5.32
N GLY A 84 18.12 10.48 6.15
CA GLY A 84 17.23 11.35 6.91
C GLY A 84 16.05 11.89 6.12
N ASN A 85 15.76 11.38 4.92
CA ASN A 85 14.49 11.70 4.25
C ASN A 85 13.34 11.14 5.06
N THR A 86 12.27 11.92 5.20
CA THR A 86 11.10 11.50 5.97
C THR A 86 9.83 11.76 5.21
N GLY A 87 8.79 10.99 5.52
CA GLY A 87 7.46 11.29 5.02
C GLY A 87 6.41 10.38 5.62
N ALA A 88 5.15 10.77 5.45
CA ALA A 88 4.01 10.05 5.96
C ALA A 88 2.96 9.82 4.88
N THR A 89 2.20 8.73 5.00
CA THR A 89 1.00 8.51 4.22
C THR A 89 -0.07 7.79 5.05
N ALA A 90 -1.32 7.94 4.63
CA ALA A 90 -2.45 7.29 5.25
C ALA A 90 -3.52 6.96 4.21
N ALA A 91 -4.22 5.86 4.43
CA ALA A 91 -5.32 5.40 3.58
C ALA A 91 -6.32 4.60 4.40
N ASP A 92 -7.59 4.66 4.03
CA ASP A 92 -8.63 3.76 4.55
C ASP A 92 -8.73 2.48 3.73
N VAL A 93 -9.43 1.48 4.27
CA VAL A 93 -9.65 0.19 3.60
C VAL A 93 -10.29 0.34 2.21
N VAL A 94 -11.20 1.31 2.01
CA VAL A 94 -11.87 1.53 0.73
C VAL A 94 -10.85 1.96 -0.33
N THR A 95 -9.95 2.87 0.02
CA THR A 95 -8.88 3.32 -0.89
C THR A 95 -7.89 2.19 -1.17
N LEU A 96 -7.51 1.43 -0.14
CA LEU A 96 -6.57 0.29 -0.22
C LEU A 96 -7.10 -0.90 -1.02
N GLN A 97 -8.42 -0.97 -1.30
CA GLN A 97 -9.01 -1.96 -2.21
C GLN A 97 -8.69 -1.72 -3.68
N PHE A 98 -8.28 -0.50 -4.03
CA PHE A 98 -8.07 -0.11 -5.43
C PHE A 98 -6.65 0.37 -5.74
N LYS A 99 -5.87 0.70 -4.71
CA LYS A 99 -4.58 1.37 -4.84
C LYS A 99 -3.56 0.88 -3.83
N TYR A 100 -2.28 0.96 -4.20
CA TYR A 100 -1.18 0.75 -3.28
C TYR A 100 -0.80 2.04 -2.59
N PHE A 101 -0.41 1.90 -1.32
CA PHE A 101 0.21 2.95 -0.54
C PHE A 101 1.53 2.46 0.02
N GLY A 102 2.51 3.34 0.13
CA GLY A 102 3.80 2.97 0.67
C GLY A 102 4.87 3.93 0.19
N PHE A 103 6.09 3.43 -0.01
CA PHE A 103 7.21 4.26 -0.40
C PHE A 103 8.14 3.58 -1.40
N ILE A 104 8.90 4.41 -2.10
CA ILE A 104 10.07 4.04 -2.90
C ILE A 104 11.24 4.86 -2.37
N TYR A 105 12.36 4.19 -2.14
CA TYR A 105 13.64 4.79 -1.78
C TYR A 105 14.70 4.28 -2.77
N GLN A 106 15.51 5.21 -3.28
CA GLN A 106 16.61 4.95 -4.21
C GLN A 106 17.77 5.84 -3.81
N LYS A 107 18.86 5.25 -3.32
CA LYS A 107 20.09 6.00 -2.99
C LYS A 107 20.58 6.71 -4.25
N ASP A 108 20.82 8.01 -4.15
CA ASP A 108 21.26 8.88 -5.26
C ASP A 108 20.30 8.92 -6.48
N GLY A 109 19.09 8.37 -6.37
CA GLY A 109 18.08 8.39 -7.43
C GLY A 109 17.28 9.68 -7.50
N ASN A 110 16.47 9.84 -8.56
CA ASN A 110 15.55 10.97 -8.72
C ASN A 110 14.13 10.47 -9.07
N PRO A 111 13.17 10.47 -8.13
CA PRO A 111 13.30 10.95 -6.75
C PRO A 111 14.09 9.97 -5.87
N THR A 112 14.88 10.50 -4.93
CA THR A 112 15.59 9.69 -3.93
C THR A 112 14.61 9.00 -2.98
N PHE A 113 13.51 9.68 -2.66
CA PHE A 113 12.46 9.17 -1.80
C PHE A 113 11.09 9.68 -2.25
N LYS A 114 10.11 8.78 -2.31
CA LYS A 114 8.70 9.10 -2.54
C LYS A 114 7.86 8.25 -1.62
N ILE A 115 6.86 8.85 -0.97
CA ILE A 115 5.86 8.16 -0.16
C ILE A 115 4.46 8.64 -0.56
N GLY A 116 3.47 7.75 -0.50
CA GLY A 116 2.09 8.06 -0.85
C GLY A 116 1.42 6.93 -1.61
N GLU A 117 0.51 7.30 -2.51
CA GLU A 117 -0.03 6.41 -3.53
C GLU A 117 1.07 6.02 -4.53
N LEU A 118 1.19 4.73 -4.81
CA LEU A 118 2.20 4.13 -5.70
C LEU A 118 1.59 3.56 -6.98
#